data_AF-A0A812YGH4-F1
#
_entry.id   AF-A0A812YGH4-F1
#
_cell.length_a   1.000
_cell.length_b   1.000
_cell.length_c   1.000
_cell.angle_alpha   90.00
_cell.angle_beta   90.00
_cell.angle_gamma   90.00
#
_symmetry.space_group_name_H-M   'P 1'
#
loop_
_entity.id
_entity.type
_entity.pdbx_description
1 polymer ?
#
loop_
_entity_poly.entity_id
_entity_poly.type
_entity_poly.pdbx_seq_one_letter_code
_entity_poly.pdbx_strand_id
1 'polypeptide(L)'
;MSSVGDWDDVLASLASRDSWDTGIDRLALDSHERELKAQNHSVGLLRSVTAEYLSDSDAAASGPLSKPANLNFRVTSWWARLLKLHTHEMDVCHQQSLSVKTVMSACTGIFSEGEALRALGIPFRCLAGAEKNPHFRSIVAANHTVENMFESLEAGSSDETAINLAVTGSPCNPYSVMRCKRFSDGSVASHSMNGTTMQLVIDFYQKYEPHVGITEQVAGFGKRTSTSDSTSPFRRPFCFKLVHATRNSMVDAAFRAACV
;
A
#
# COMPACT_ATOMS: atom_id res chain seq x y z
N MET A 1 -32.78 -25.28 -14.67
CA MET A 1 -31.38 -25.24 -14.20
C MET A 1 -30.52 -24.97 -15.42
N SER A 2 -30.20 -23.70 -15.66
CA SER A 2 -29.35 -23.24 -16.76
C SER A 2 -27.89 -23.42 -16.35
N SER A 3 -27.12 -24.13 -17.18
CA SER A 3 -25.69 -24.36 -17.00
C SER A 3 -24.93 -23.03 -17.05
N VAL A 4 -24.15 -22.76 -16.01
CA VAL A 4 -23.15 -21.70 -16.00
C VAL A 4 -22.11 -22.04 -17.06
N GLY A 5 -21.85 -21.10 -17.98
CA GLY A 5 -20.93 -21.27 -19.10
C GLY A 5 -19.51 -21.60 -18.64
N ASP A 6 -18.78 -22.29 -19.52
CA ASP A 6 -17.41 -22.74 -19.31
C ASP A 6 -16.46 -21.54 -19.13
N TRP A 7 -15.65 -21.56 -18.07
CA TRP A 7 -14.72 -20.48 -17.76
C TRP A 7 -13.57 -20.38 -18.77
N ASP A 8 -13.29 -21.47 -19.47
CA ASP A 8 -12.29 -21.50 -20.53
C ASP A 8 -12.70 -20.63 -21.73
N ASP A 9 -14.01 -20.51 -22.01
CA ASP A 9 -14.55 -19.61 -23.04
C ASP A 9 -14.40 -18.12 -22.65
N VAL A 10 -14.50 -17.81 -21.35
CA VAL A 10 -14.31 -16.44 -20.83
C VAL A 10 -12.85 -16.02 -20.94
N LEU A 11 -11.93 -16.92 -20.60
CA LEU A 11 -10.49 -16.65 -20.70
C LEU A 11 -10.01 -16.58 -22.16
N ALA A 12 -10.54 -17.42 -23.05
CA ALA A 12 -10.27 -17.36 -24.50
C ALA A 12 -10.84 -16.08 -25.16
N SER A 13 -12.00 -15.59 -24.69
CA SER A 13 -12.59 -14.32 -25.12
C SER A 13 -11.75 -13.11 -24.69
N LEU A 14 -11.16 -13.15 -23.50
CA LEU A 14 -10.25 -12.10 -23.02
C LEU A 14 -8.90 -12.11 -23.74
N ALA A 15 -8.40 -13.30 -24.13
CA ALA A 15 -7.12 -13.45 -24.83
C ALA A 15 -7.18 -13.14 -26.34
N SER A 16 -8.36 -13.15 -26.96
CA SER A 16 -8.55 -12.91 -28.41
C SER A 16 -8.87 -11.44 -28.77
N ARG A 17 -8.92 -10.55 -27.78
CA ARG A 17 -9.17 -9.11 -27.97
C ARG A 17 -7.88 -8.36 -28.32
N ASP A 18 -7.38 -8.60 -29.53
CA ASP A 18 -6.24 -7.88 -30.13
C ASP A 18 -6.61 -6.52 -30.74
N SER A 19 -7.84 -6.02 -30.58
CA SER A 19 -8.25 -4.70 -31.11
C SER A 19 -8.37 -3.65 -30.00
N TRP A 20 -7.23 -3.21 -29.46
CA TRP A 20 -7.14 -2.01 -28.62
C TRP A 20 -7.00 -0.74 -29.48
N ASP A 21 -7.85 -0.59 -30.50
CA ASP A 21 -7.95 0.64 -31.30
C ASP A 21 -9.32 1.28 -31.06
N THR A 22 -9.60 1.61 -29.81
CA THR A 22 -10.74 2.46 -29.46
C THR A 22 -10.21 3.88 -29.34
N GLY A 23 -10.71 4.80 -30.18
CA GLY A 23 -10.31 6.22 -30.23
C GLY A 23 -10.56 7.04 -28.94
N ILE A 24 -10.67 6.39 -27.78
CA ILE A 24 -10.67 6.96 -26.43
C ILE A 24 -9.26 7.46 -26.04
N ASP A 25 -8.21 7.05 -26.75
CA ASP A 25 -6.86 7.13 -26.20
C ASP A 25 -6.22 8.54 -26.22
N ARG A 26 -6.47 9.40 -27.21
CA ARG A 26 -5.71 10.68 -27.31
C ARG A 26 -6.04 11.72 -26.23
N LEU A 27 -7.31 11.92 -25.88
CA LEU A 27 -7.67 12.90 -24.85
C LEU A 27 -7.30 12.42 -23.44
N ALA A 28 -7.39 11.12 -23.20
CA ALA A 28 -6.92 10.50 -21.97
C ALA A 28 -5.38 10.58 -21.87
N LEU A 29 -4.66 10.27 -22.95
CA LEU A 29 -3.20 10.42 -23.07
C LEU A 29 -2.74 11.87 -22.93
N ASP A 30 -3.40 12.84 -23.55
CA ASP A 30 -3.04 14.27 -23.46
C ASP A 30 -3.36 14.86 -22.08
N SER A 31 -4.44 14.40 -21.44
CA SER A 31 -4.71 14.70 -20.03
C SER A 31 -3.65 14.05 -19.14
N HIS A 32 -3.26 12.81 -19.44
CA HIS A 32 -2.24 12.06 -18.72
C HIS A 32 -0.85 12.69 -18.83
N GLU A 33 -0.42 13.11 -20.02
CA GLU A 33 0.87 13.74 -20.24
C GLU A 33 0.97 15.09 -19.52
N ARG A 34 -0.11 15.88 -19.51
CA ARG A 34 -0.19 17.12 -18.73
C ARG A 34 -0.12 16.86 -17.23
N GLU A 35 -0.78 15.82 -16.75
CA GLU A 35 -0.79 15.44 -15.33
C GLU A 35 0.57 14.87 -14.89
N LEU A 36 1.25 14.08 -15.74
CA LEU A 36 2.63 13.62 -15.53
C LEU A 36 3.63 14.79 -15.49
N LYS A 37 3.48 15.80 -16.36
CA LYS A 37 4.31 17.01 -16.31
C LYS A 37 4.11 17.77 -15.01
N ALA A 38 2.86 17.90 -14.53
CA ALA A 38 2.56 18.51 -13.24
C ALA A 38 3.15 17.68 -12.07
N GLN A 39 3.10 16.35 -12.13
CA GLN A 39 3.70 15.46 -11.15
C GLN A 39 5.21 15.59 -11.06
N ASN A 40 5.91 15.56 -12.20
CA ASN A 40 7.37 15.69 -12.22
C ASN A 40 7.82 17.01 -11.60
N HIS A 41 7.02 18.07 -11.78
CA HIS A 41 7.23 19.35 -11.11
C HIS A 41 7.02 19.25 -9.58
N SER A 42 5.91 18.65 -9.12
CA SER A 42 5.63 18.44 -7.69
C SER A 42 6.64 17.52 -6.98
N VAL A 43 7.11 16.46 -7.66
CA VAL A 43 8.16 15.56 -7.15
C VAL A 43 9.51 16.28 -7.10
N GLY A 44 9.79 17.15 -8.07
CA GLY A 44 10.96 18.03 -8.04
C GLY A 44 10.96 18.94 -6.81
N LEU A 45 9.82 19.57 -6.51
CA LEU A 45 9.61 20.37 -5.30
C LEU A 45 9.77 19.55 -4.00
N LEU A 46 9.23 18.33 -3.95
CA LEU A 46 9.43 17.45 -2.79
C LEU A 46 10.91 17.09 -2.59
N ARG A 47 11.62 16.78 -3.68
CA ARG A 47 13.05 16.47 -3.62
C ARG A 47 13.86 17.67 -3.18
N SER A 48 13.54 18.89 -3.63
CA SER A 48 14.24 20.09 -3.19
C SER A 48 14.00 20.37 -1.71
N VAL A 49 12.74 20.32 -1.25
CA VAL A 49 12.40 20.51 0.16
C VAL A 49 13.06 19.44 1.04
N THR A 50 13.05 18.18 0.59
CA THR A 50 13.68 17.07 1.34
C THR A 50 15.20 17.19 1.34
N ALA A 51 15.82 17.62 0.24
CA ALA A 51 17.27 17.80 0.14
C ALA A 51 17.77 18.95 1.02
N GLU A 52 17.07 20.10 1.04
CA GLU A 52 17.35 21.21 1.97
C GLU A 52 17.26 20.73 3.43
N TYR A 53 16.28 19.88 3.73
CA TYR A 53 16.09 19.38 5.10
C TYR A 53 17.11 18.33 5.53
N LEU A 54 17.52 17.44 4.63
CA LEU A 54 18.54 16.43 4.90
C LEU A 54 19.94 17.03 5.00
N SER A 55 20.19 18.20 4.39
CA SER A 55 21.43 18.95 4.59
C SER A 55 21.50 19.66 5.95
N ASP A 56 20.35 20.02 6.54
CA ASP A 56 20.30 20.74 7.82
C ASP A 56 20.19 19.82 9.05
N SER A 57 19.90 18.52 8.88
CA SER A 57 19.71 17.61 10.02
C SER A 57 20.99 17.27 10.82
N ASP A 58 22.18 17.68 10.35
CA ASP A 58 23.43 17.57 11.11
C ASP A 58 23.75 18.84 11.93
N ALA A 59 22.99 19.94 11.75
CA ALA A 59 23.17 21.17 12.50
C ALA A 59 22.11 21.27 13.61
N ALA A 60 22.52 21.00 14.85
CA ALA A 60 21.72 21.25 16.04
C ALA A 60 21.42 22.75 16.20
N ALA A 61 20.38 23.26 15.55
CA ALA A 61 19.95 24.66 15.65
C ALA A 61 18.47 24.74 16.02
N SER A 62 18.24 25.09 17.28
CA SER A 62 16.95 25.41 17.89
C SER A 62 16.40 26.74 17.34
N GLY A 63 15.64 26.68 16.26
CA GLY A 63 14.84 27.82 15.76
C GLY A 63 13.37 27.43 15.62
N PRO A 64 12.40 28.31 15.96
CA PRO A 64 10.99 28.04 15.73
C PRO A 64 10.70 28.02 14.23
N LEU A 65 10.37 26.82 13.72
CA LEU A 65 10.00 26.60 12.32
C LEU A 65 8.74 27.42 11.98
N SER A 66 8.87 28.40 11.09
CA SER A 66 7.71 29.08 10.52
C SER A 66 6.86 28.07 9.75
N LYS A 67 5.55 27.98 10.06
CA LYS A 67 4.59 27.13 9.33
C LYS A 67 4.74 27.35 7.82
N PRO A 68 5.03 26.31 7.01
CA PRO A 68 5.05 26.46 5.57
C PRO A 68 3.65 26.90 5.10
N ALA A 69 3.62 27.90 4.22
CA ALA A 69 2.41 28.39 3.57
C ALA A 69 1.67 27.22 2.90
N ASN A 70 0.33 27.18 3.03
CA ASN A 70 -0.60 26.18 2.49
C ASN A 70 -0.09 25.48 1.22
N LEU A 71 0.68 24.42 1.39
CA LEU A 71 1.03 23.51 0.32
C LEU A 71 -0.19 22.63 0.09
N ASN A 72 -1.06 23.05 -0.84
CA ASN A 72 -2.08 22.18 -1.42
C ASN A 72 -1.39 21.11 -2.26
N PHE A 73 -0.76 20.15 -1.58
CA PHE A 73 -0.11 19.02 -2.20
C PHE A 73 -1.18 18.04 -2.65
N ARG A 74 -1.61 18.18 -3.91
CA ARG A 74 -2.45 17.16 -4.55
C ARG A 74 -1.54 16.04 -5.01
N VAL A 75 -1.49 14.95 -4.24
CA VAL A 75 -1.03 13.65 -4.76
C VAL A 75 -1.96 13.34 -5.92
N THR A 76 -1.51 13.56 -7.16
CA THR A 76 -2.32 13.26 -8.34
C THR A 76 -2.63 11.76 -8.33
N SER A 77 -3.91 11.42 -8.25
CA SER A 77 -4.43 10.06 -8.19
C SER A 77 -4.48 9.42 -9.58
N TRP A 78 -3.46 9.64 -10.41
CA TRP A 78 -3.41 9.19 -11.81
C TRP A 78 -3.52 7.66 -11.91
N TRP A 79 -2.81 6.93 -11.05
CA TRP A 79 -2.89 5.47 -10.96
C TRP A 79 -4.30 5.03 -10.55
N ALA A 80 -4.96 5.83 -9.72
CA ALA A 80 -6.31 5.58 -9.25
C ALA A 80 -7.36 5.86 -10.34
N ARG A 81 -7.09 6.82 -11.24
CA ARG A 81 -7.86 7.02 -12.48
C ARG A 81 -7.65 5.89 -13.48
N LEU A 82 -6.42 5.39 -13.65
CA LEU A 82 -6.15 4.19 -14.45
C LEU A 82 -6.88 2.98 -13.88
N LEU A 83 -6.78 2.74 -12.56
CA LEU A 83 -7.57 1.72 -11.90
C LEU A 83 -9.06 1.92 -12.17
N LYS A 84 -9.58 3.15 -12.03
CA LYS A 84 -10.99 3.45 -12.32
C LYS A 84 -11.38 3.12 -13.77
N LEU A 85 -10.56 3.51 -14.73
CA LEU A 85 -10.77 3.23 -16.16
C LEU A 85 -10.78 1.73 -16.44
N HIS A 86 -9.84 0.98 -15.86
CA HIS A 86 -9.81 -0.48 -16.00
C HIS A 86 -10.88 -1.20 -15.17
N THR A 87 -11.36 -0.59 -14.08
CA THR A 87 -12.49 -1.11 -13.29
C THR A 87 -13.84 -0.80 -13.93
N HIS A 88 -13.94 0.05 -14.95
CA HIS A 88 -15.19 0.17 -15.71
C HIS A 88 -15.50 -1.10 -16.51
N GLU A 89 -14.48 -1.90 -16.84
CA GLU A 89 -14.62 -3.22 -17.46
C GLU A 89 -14.86 -4.32 -16.43
N MET A 90 -14.41 -4.11 -15.19
CA MET A 90 -14.84 -4.93 -14.08
C MET A 90 -16.29 -4.53 -13.81
N ASP A 91 -17.24 -5.37 -14.21
CA ASP A 91 -18.67 -5.17 -13.95
C ASP A 91 -18.91 -5.24 -12.43
N VAL A 92 -18.48 -4.21 -11.69
CA VAL A 92 -18.64 -4.06 -10.25
C VAL A 92 -20.10 -3.73 -10.05
N CYS A 93 -20.90 -4.79 -10.17
CA CYS A 93 -22.31 -4.94 -9.85
C CYS A 93 -22.92 -3.62 -9.38
N HIS A 94 -23.30 -2.80 -10.36
CA HIS A 94 -24.01 -1.57 -10.11
C HIS A 94 -25.21 -1.90 -9.20
N GLN A 95 -25.27 -1.26 -8.03
CA GLN A 95 -26.44 -1.06 -7.15
C GLN A 95 -26.50 -1.78 -5.80
N GLN A 96 -25.51 -2.58 -5.36
CA GLN A 96 -25.45 -2.85 -3.92
C GLN A 96 -24.78 -1.68 -3.21
N SER A 97 -25.57 -0.94 -2.43
CA SER A 97 -25.07 0.10 -1.52
C SER A 97 -23.95 -0.50 -0.68
N LEU A 98 -22.69 -0.19 -1.02
CA LEU A 98 -21.53 -0.69 -0.30
C LEU A 98 -21.60 -0.15 1.13
N SER A 99 -21.57 -1.06 2.11
CA SER A 99 -21.43 -0.66 3.50
C SER A 99 -20.08 0.03 3.72
N VAL A 100 -20.07 1.08 4.54
CA VAL A 100 -18.84 1.79 4.94
C VAL A 100 -17.86 0.77 5.53
N LYS A 101 -16.66 0.71 4.97
CA LYS A 101 -15.60 -0.20 5.44
C LYS A 101 -14.76 0.46 6.51
N THR A 102 -14.51 -0.24 7.62
CA THR A 102 -13.52 0.17 8.61
C THR A 102 -12.13 -0.23 8.14
N VAL A 103 -11.22 0.74 8.10
CA VAL A 103 -9.84 0.55 7.59
C VAL A 103 -8.84 0.89 8.68
N MET A 104 -7.83 0.03 8.83
CA MET A 104 -6.61 0.35 9.57
C MET A 104 -5.40 0.33 8.64
N SER A 105 -4.50 1.27 8.87
CA SER A 105 -3.26 1.42 8.13
C SER A 105 -2.07 1.32 9.07
N ALA A 106 -1.08 0.53 8.69
CA ALA A 106 0.13 0.34 9.47
C ALA A 106 1.36 0.54 8.57
N CYS A 107 2.30 1.37 9.03
CA CYS A 107 3.33 1.97 8.17
C CYS A 107 2.69 2.80 7.04
N THR A 108 1.82 3.73 7.44
CA THR A 108 0.86 4.43 6.58
C THR A 108 1.50 5.24 5.45
N GLY A 109 2.70 5.80 5.65
CA GLY A 109 3.31 6.72 4.70
C GLY A 109 2.35 7.87 4.38
N ILE A 110 2.06 8.04 3.10
CA ILE A 110 1.13 9.07 2.60
C ILE A 110 -0.34 8.61 2.52
N PHE A 111 -0.66 7.45 3.08
CA PHE A 111 -2.00 6.84 3.09
C PHE A 111 -2.57 6.53 1.68
N SER A 112 -1.75 5.92 0.84
CA SER A 112 -2.08 5.57 -0.55
C SER A 112 -3.34 4.70 -0.70
N GLU A 113 -3.61 3.81 0.26
CA GLU A 113 -4.81 2.98 0.29
C GLU A 113 -6.09 3.80 0.48
N GLY A 114 -6.03 4.91 1.21
CA GLY A 114 -7.15 5.84 1.34
C GLY A 114 -7.50 6.49 0.00
N GLU A 115 -6.49 6.86 -0.78
CA GLU A 115 -6.68 7.34 -2.15
C GLU A 115 -7.24 6.25 -3.07
N ALA A 116 -6.79 4.99 -2.91
CA ALA A 116 -7.27 3.87 -3.71
C ALA A 116 -8.77 3.64 -3.51
N LEU A 117 -9.19 3.54 -2.25
CA LEU A 117 -10.58 3.32 -1.87
C LEU A 117 -11.47 4.47 -2.37
N ARG A 118 -11.00 5.72 -2.23
CA ARG A 118 -11.71 6.90 -2.73
C ARG A 118 -11.89 6.88 -4.24
N ALA A 119 -10.84 6.54 -4.99
CA ALA A 119 -10.89 6.49 -6.45
C ALA A 119 -11.80 5.37 -6.97
N LEU A 120 -11.82 4.24 -6.27
CA LEU A 120 -12.72 3.11 -6.55
C LEU A 120 -14.17 3.37 -6.11
N GLY A 121 -14.46 4.52 -5.47
CA GLY A 121 -15.79 4.84 -4.96
C GLY A 121 -16.24 3.96 -3.79
N ILE A 122 -15.29 3.33 -3.09
CA ILE A 122 -15.58 2.48 -1.92
C ILE A 122 -15.70 3.39 -0.70
N PRO A 123 -16.88 3.47 -0.05
CA PRO A 123 -17.03 4.26 1.17
C PRO A 123 -16.25 3.61 2.30
N PHE A 124 -15.44 4.39 3.02
CA PHE A 124 -14.61 3.89 4.11
C PHE A 124 -14.47 4.90 5.25
N ARG A 125 -14.11 4.37 6.42
CA ARG A 125 -13.75 5.11 7.63
C ARG A 125 -12.40 4.59 8.13
N CYS A 126 -11.40 5.45 8.19
CA CYS A 126 -10.08 5.07 8.67
C CYS A 126 -10.02 5.25 10.20
N LEU A 127 -10.06 4.12 10.92
CA LEU A 127 -10.06 4.12 12.40
C LEU A 127 -8.68 4.45 12.96
N ALA A 128 -7.63 3.98 12.29
CA ALA A 128 -6.27 4.16 12.74
C ALA A 128 -5.25 4.16 11.60
N GLY A 129 -4.22 4.98 11.77
CA GLY A 129 -2.99 4.98 11.00
C GLY A 129 -1.78 4.93 11.93
N ALA A 130 -0.66 4.37 11.48
CA ALA A 130 0.59 4.37 12.23
C ALA A 130 1.75 4.78 11.32
N GLU A 131 2.35 5.93 11.62
CA GLU A 131 3.43 6.51 10.81
C GLU A 131 4.45 7.20 11.72
N LYS A 132 5.72 6.78 11.61
CA LYS A 132 6.81 7.29 12.45
C LYS A 132 7.26 8.69 12.02
N ASN A 133 7.21 8.99 10.73
CA ASN A 133 7.65 10.27 10.18
C ASN A 133 6.57 11.36 10.35
N PRO A 134 6.84 12.42 11.14
CA PRO A 134 5.87 13.50 11.37
C PRO A 134 5.46 14.25 10.09
N HIS A 135 6.30 14.28 9.06
CA HIS A 135 5.96 14.93 7.79
C HIS A 135 4.87 14.16 7.03
N PHE A 136 4.97 12.83 7.00
CA PHE A 136 3.94 11.98 6.40
C PHE A 136 2.63 12.07 7.18
N ARG A 137 2.68 12.07 8.51
CA ARG A 137 1.48 12.34 9.33
C ARG A 137 0.82 13.68 8.98
N SER A 138 1.61 14.72 8.76
CA SER A 138 1.11 16.05 8.37
C SER A 138 0.44 16.03 7.00
N ILE A 139 1.01 15.30 6.03
CA ILE A 139 0.40 15.10 4.70
C ILE A 139 -0.93 14.34 4.83
N VAL A 140 -0.96 13.27 5.63
CA VAL A 140 -2.20 12.49 5.84
C VAL A 140 -3.28 13.36 6.47
N ALA A 141 -2.96 14.11 7.52
CA ALA A 141 -3.91 15.01 8.19
C ALA A 141 -4.46 16.12 7.27
N ALA A 142 -3.69 16.55 6.27
CA ALA A 142 -4.12 17.55 5.31
C ALA A 142 -5.08 16.99 4.23
N ASN A 143 -5.00 15.70 3.93
CA ASN A 143 -5.69 15.09 2.77
C ASN A 143 -6.76 14.04 3.16
N HIS A 144 -6.75 13.57 4.40
CA HIS A 144 -7.59 12.47 4.86
C HIS A 144 -8.04 12.67 6.29
N THR A 145 -9.19 12.06 6.60
CA THR A 145 -9.67 11.93 7.97
C THR A 145 -9.27 10.55 8.48
N VAL A 146 -8.34 10.51 9.43
CA VAL A 146 -7.96 9.32 10.19
C VAL A 146 -8.29 9.59 11.65
N GLU A 147 -9.11 8.74 12.26
CA GLU A 147 -9.60 8.98 13.63
C GLU A 147 -8.45 9.00 14.65
N ASN A 148 -7.54 8.03 14.55
CA ASN A 148 -6.39 7.91 15.44
C ASN A 148 -5.09 7.78 14.64
N MET A 149 -4.21 8.77 14.71
CA MET A 149 -2.90 8.73 14.05
C MET A 149 -1.80 8.48 15.09
N PHE A 150 -1.22 7.29 15.07
CA PHE A 150 -0.18 6.86 16.01
C PHE A 150 1.22 7.07 15.44
N GLU A 151 2.21 7.24 16.32
CA GLU A 151 3.63 7.30 15.92
C GLU A 151 4.24 5.91 15.70
N SER A 152 3.63 4.88 16.28
CA SER A 152 4.15 3.51 16.28
C SER A 152 3.00 2.50 16.23
N LEU A 153 3.32 1.27 15.81
CA LEU A 153 2.34 0.17 15.70
C LEU A 153 1.89 -0.34 17.07
N GLU A 154 2.75 -0.21 18.06
CA GLU A 154 2.56 -0.65 19.44
C GLU A 154 1.53 0.22 20.18
N ALA A 155 1.39 1.49 19.79
CA ALA A 155 0.47 2.45 20.40
C ALA A 155 -1.00 2.23 20.02
N GLY A 156 -1.31 1.13 19.29
CA GLY A 156 -2.60 0.93 18.64
C GLY A 156 -3.81 1.00 19.58
N SER A 157 -4.96 1.37 18.99
CA SER A 157 -6.23 1.56 19.69
C SER A 157 -6.63 0.39 20.59
N SER A 158 -7.25 0.72 21.73
CA SER A 158 -7.92 -0.20 22.64
C SER A 158 -9.34 -0.56 22.19
N ASP A 159 -9.87 0.10 21.16
CA ASP A 159 -11.22 -0.16 20.69
C ASP A 159 -11.32 -1.54 20.03
N GLU A 160 -12.27 -2.34 20.51
CA GLU A 160 -12.65 -3.64 19.95
C GLU A 160 -13.51 -3.49 18.67
N THR A 161 -13.35 -2.40 17.93
CA THR A 161 -14.13 -2.19 16.69
C THR A 161 -13.68 -3.19 15.64
N ALA A 162 -14.64 -3.92 15.05
CA ALA A 162 -14.37 -4.86 13.98
C ALA A 162 -13.72 -4.17 12.76
N ILE A 163 -12.57 -4.68 12.32
CA ILE A 163 -11.80 -4.14 11.20
C ILE A 163 -12.13 -4.91 9.92
N ASN A 164 -12.62 -4.22 8.89
CA ASN A 164 -12.89 -4.86 7.61
C ASN A 164 -11.63 -5.03 6.76
N LEU A 165 -10.76 -4.02 6.75
CA LEU A 165 -9.55 -4.02 5.95
C LEU A 165 -8.37 -3.48 6.78
N ALA A 166 -7.27 -4.22 6.77
CA ALA A 166 -6.01 -3.76 7.34
C ALA A 166 -4.90 -3.82 6.30
N VAL A 167 -4.29 -2.66 6.03
CA VAL A 167 -3.24 -2.51 5.03
C VAL A 167 -1.91 -2.23 5.73
N THR A 168 -0.86 -2.95 5.32
CA THR A 168 0.51 -2.74 5.79
C THR A 168 1.50 -2.62 4.64
N GLY A 169 2.46 -1.71 4.79
CA GLY A 169 3.59 -1.56 3.87
C GLY A 169 4.85 -1.29 4.68
N SER A 170 5.46 -2.34 5.22
CA SER A 170 6.54 -2.17 6.19
C SER A 170 7.88 -1.86 5.52
N PRO A 171 8.86 -1.27 6.24
CA PRO A 171 10.11 -0.83 5.64
C PRO A 171 10.83 -1.93 4.86
N CYS A 172 11.11 -1.67 3.58
CA CYS A 172 11.65 -2.69 2.68
C CYS A 172 13.17 -2.85 2.72
N ASN A 173 13.89 -1.87 3.29
CA ASN A 173 15.36 -1.80 3.24
C ASN A 173 16.09 -3.06 3.75
N PRO A 174 15.67 -3.72 4.86
CA PRO A 174 16.32 -4.96 5.31
C PRO A 174 16.26 -6.07 4.25
N TYR A 175 15.18 -6.10 3.46
CA TYR A 175 14.86 -7.14 2.49
C TYR A 175 14.96 -6.66 1.04
N SER A 176 15.56 -5.51 0.75
CA SER A 176 15.74 -5.05 -0.62
C SER A 176 16.91 -5.77 -1.27
N VAL A 177 16.71 -6.34 -2.47
CA VAL A 177 17.81 -6.95 -3.26
C VAL A 177 18.87 -5.93 -3.68
N MET A 178 18.53 -4.64 -3.64
CA MET A 178 19.42 -3.55 -3.99
C MET A 178 20.37 -3.17 -2.83
N ARG A 179 20.16 -3.72 -1.62
CA ARG A 179 21.04 -3.45 -0.47
C ARG A 179 22.31 -4.31 -0.56
N CYS A 180 23.47 -3.66 -0.73
CA CYS A 180 24.76 -4.34 -0.96
C CYS A 180 25.13 -5.41 0.08
N LYS A 181 24.76 -5.23 1.35
CA LYS A 181 25.10 -6.15 2.44
C LYS A 181 24.07 -7.23 2.69
N ARG A 182 22.93 -7.22 2.00
CA ARG A 182 21.78 -8.09 2.29
C ARG A 182 22.14 -9.57 2.38
N PHE A 183 23.00 -10.06 1.48
CA PHE A 183 23.33 -11.49 1.40
C PHE A 183 24.47 -11.89 2.35
N SER A 184 25.06 -10.93 3.08
CA SER A 184 26.00 -11.25 4.15
C SER A 184 25.22 -11.84 5.33
N ASP A 185 25.74 -12.95 5.85
CA ASP A 185 25.17 -13.66 6.99
C ASP A 185 24.93 -12.70 8.18
N GLY A 186 23.74 -12.77 8.77
CA GLY A 186 23.32 -11.91 9.88
C GLY A 186 22.93 -10.47 9.52
N SER A 187 23.22 -9.97 8.31
CA SER A 187 23.04 -8.56 7.95
C SER A 187 21.59 -8.06 7.96
N VAL A 188 20.64 -8.96 7.71
CA VAL A 188 19.20 -8.67 7.74
C VAL A 188 18.72 -8.66 9.19
N ALA A 189 19.13 -9.67 9.98
CA ALA A 189 18.77 -9.78 11.39
C ALA A 189 19.28 -8.59 12.21
N SER A 190 20.49 -8.10 11.91
CA SER A 190 21.12 -6.95 12.58
C SER A 190 20.61 -5.59 12.07
N HIS A 191 19.70 -5.55 11.09
CA HIS A 191 19.18 -4.30 10.56
C HIS A 191 18.18 -3.68 11.56
N SER A 192 18.31 -2.39 11.86
CA SER A 192 17.47 -1.69 12.86
C SER A 192 15.96 -1.81 12.60
N MET A 193 15.55 -1.85 11.33
CA MET A 193 14.15 -1.98 10.92
C MET A 193 13.63 -3.44 10.80
N ASN A 194 14.46 -4.47 11.05
CA ASN A 194 14.04 -5.88 10.92
C ASN A 194 12.88 -6.24 11.86
N GLY A 195 12.87 -5.71 13.09
CA GLY A 195 11.79 -5.94 14.06
C GLY A 195 10.45 -5.37 13.59
N THR A 196 10.47 -4.15 13.02
CA THR A 196 9.28 -3.47 12.52
C THR A 196 8.62 -4.23 11.37
N THR A 197 9.42 -4.72 10.42
CA THR A 197 8.89 -5.41 9.23
C THR A 197 8.26 -6.77 9.56
N MET A 198 8.81 -7.51 10.53
CA MET A 198 8.37 -8.87 10.81
C MET A 198 7.41 -8.92 12.00
N GLN A 199 7.91 -8.64 13.20
CA GLN A 199 7.18 -8.95 14.42
C GLN A 199 6.00 -8.00 14.61
N LEU A 200 6.22 -6.68 14.42
CA LEU A 200 5.16 -5.70 14.67
C LEU A 200 4.00 -5.82 13.68
N VAL A 201 4.27 -6.16 12.42
CA VAL A 201 3.21 -6.39 11.42
C VAL A 201 2.42 -7.65 11.78
N ILE A 202 3.09 -8.74 12.16
CA ILE A 202 2.42 -9.97 12.58
C ILE A 202 1.56 -9.71 13.83
N ASP A 203 2.12 -9.05 14.84
CA ASP A 203 1.43 -8.71 16.09
C ASP A 203 0.21 -7.82 15.80
N PHE A 204 0.35 -6.86 14.88
CA PHE A 204 -0.75 -6.01 14.44
C PHE A 204 -1.91 -6.82 13.86
N TYR A 205 -1.65 -7.73 12.92
CA TYR A 205 -2.71 -8.56 12.34
C TYR A 205 -3.30 -9.57 13.34
N GLN A 206 -2.49 -10.12 14.23
CA GLN A 206 -2.95 -11.02 15.30
C GLN A 206 -3.81 -10.28 16.33
N LYS A 207 -3.47 -9.03 16.64
CA LYS A 207 -4.21 -8.20 17.61
C LYS A 207 -5.58 -7.79 17.08
N TYR A 208 -5.65 -7.38 15.81
CA TYR A 208 -6.86 -6.76 15.26
C TYR A 208 -7.75 -7.70 14.45
N GLU A 209 -7.25 -8.89 14.09
CA GLU A 209 -7.96 -9.94 13.34
C GLU A 209 -8.88 -9.39 12.22
N PRO A 210 -8.33 -8.58 11.29
CA PRO A 210 -9.13 -7.92 10.27
C PRO A 210 -9.74 -8.94 9.30
N HIS A 211 -10.92 -8.66 8.76
CA HIS A 211 -11.57 -9.55 7.79
C HIS A 211 -10.71 -9.77 6.54
N VAL A 212 -10.01 -8.72 6.10
CA VAL A 212 -9.05 -8.76 4.99
C VAL A 212 -7.77 -8.06 5.43
N GLY A 213 -6.64 -8.74 5.25
CA GLY A 213 -5.31 -8.18 5.42
C GLY A 213 -4.57 -8.06 4.10
N ILE A 214 -4.01 -6.89 3.80
CA ILE A 214 -3.13 -6.65 2.65
C ILE A 214 -1.76 -6.22 3.16
N THR A 215 -0.73 -6.97 2.83
CA THR A 215 0.66 -6.60 3.15
C THR A 215 1.48 -6.45 1.87
N GLU A 216 2.11 -5.29 1.71
CA GLU A 216 3.10 -5.05 0.66
C GLU A 216 4.49 -5.41 1.19
N GLN A 217 5.27 -6.09 0.34
CA GLN A 217 6.68 -6.39 0.56
C GLN A 217 7.44 -6.38 -0.77
N VAL A 218 8.74 -6.05 -0.70
CA VAL A 218 9.64 -6.14 -1.85
C VAL A 218 9.90 -7.58 -2.27
N ALA A 219 10.16 -7.81 -3.56
CA ALA A 219 10.50 -9.12 -4.15
C ALA A 219 11.63 -9.87 -3.43
N GLY A 220 12.47 -9.12 -2.73
CA GLY A 220 13.48 -9.69 -1.88
C GLY A 220 12.97 -10.47 -0.67
N PHE A 221 11.79 -10.16 -0.14
CA PHE A 221 11.23 -10.83 1.04
C PHE A 221 11.06 -12.35 0.85
N GLY A 222 10.82 -12.80 -0.38
CA GLY A 222 10.76 -14.22 -0.75
C GLY A 222 12.12 -14.91 -0.89
N LYS A 223 13.24 -14.18 -0.82
CA LYS A 223 14.60 -14.71 -1.03
C LYS A 223 15.32 -14.97 0.31
N ARG A 224 16.30 -15.86 0.27
CA ARG A 224 17.18 -16.14 1.41
C ARG A 224 17.87 -14.86 1.92
N THR A 225 18.04 -14.79 3.24
CA THR A 225 18.67 -13.65 3.94
C THR A 225 20.11 -13.93 4.36
N SER A 226 20.59 -15.16 4.16
CA SER A 226 21.92 -15.62 4.53
C SER A 226 22.44 -16.56 3.44
N THR A 227 23.74 -16.74 3.33
CA THR A 227 24.32 -17.81 2.49
C THR A 227 24.25 -19.17 3.18
N SER A 228 24.30 -19.17 4.51
CA SER A 228 24.21 -20.34 5.40
C SER A 228 22.78 -20.81 5.69
N ASP A 229 21.76 -19.99 5.38
CA ASP A 229 20.36 -20.28 5.63
C ASP A 229 19.56 -20.19 4.32
N SER A 230 18.91 -21.30 3.94
CA SER A 230 18.09 -21.37 2.73
C SER A 230 16.66 -20.85 2.94
N THR A 231 16.27 -20.55 4.18
CA THR A 231 14.94 -20.03 4.48
C THR A 231 14.80 -18.56 4.07
N SER A 232 13.60 -18.20 3.64
CA SER A 232 13.22 -16.80 3.42
C SER A 232 12.32 -16.32 4.55
N PRO A 233 12.27 -15.00 4.81
CA PRO A 233 11.29 -14.39 5.71
C PRO A 233 9.86 -14.87 5.45
N PHE A 234 9.50 -15.01 4.17
CA PHE A 234 8.19 -15.52 3.74
C PHE A 234 7.90 -16.95 4.23
N ARG A 235 8.92 -17.82 4.35
CA ARG A 235 8.75 -19.23 4.76
C ARG A 235 8.63 -19.43 6.27
N ARG A 236 8.64 -18.36 7.08
CA ARG A 236 8.53 -18.48 8.52
C ARG A 236 7.10 -18.87 8.92
N PRO A 237 6.91 -19.70 9.98
CA PRO A 237 5.62 -20.29 10.33
C PRO A 237 4.46 -19.30 10.53
N PHE A 238 4.79 -18.04 10.83
CA PHE A 238 3.84 -17.00 11.17
C PHE A 238 3.32 -16.21 9.94
N CYS A 239 4.01 -16.25 8.80
CA CYS A 239 3.58 -15.50 7.60
C CYS A 239 2.38 -16.12 6.88
N PHE A 240 2.15 -17.43 7.01
CA PHE A 240 1.10 -18.15 6.27
C PHE A 240 -0.25 -18.24 6.98
N LYS A 241 -0.32 -17.93 8.28
CA LYS A 241 -1.61 -17.92 8.99
C LYS A 241 -2.50 -16.73 8.62
N LEU A 242 -1.98 -15.75 7.87
CA LEU A 242 -2.70 -14.53 7.49
C LEU A 242 -3.69 -14.67 6.33
N VAL A 243 -3.77 -15.84 5.69
CA VAL A 243 -4.69 -16.09 4.55
C VAL A 243 -5.87 -17.00 4.94
N HIS A 244 -6.02 -17.38 6.22
CA HIS A 244 -7.12 -18.26 6.61
C HIS A 244 -8.36 -17.52 7.16
N ALA A 245 -9.38 -17.52 6.29
CA ALA A 245 -10.81 -17.72 6.58
C ALA A 245 -11.73 -16.48 6.70
N THR A 246 -12.12 -15.94 5.56
CA THR A 246 -13.55 -16.08 5.18
C THR A 246 -13.64 -17.16 4.10
N ARG A 247 -14.56 -18.12 4.27
CA ARG A 247 -14.79 -19.26 3.38
C ARG A 247 -15.02 -18.79 1.93
N ASN A 248 -13.98 -18.75 1.10
CA ASN A 248 -14.09 -18.83 -0.36
C ASN A 248 -12.71 -19.15 -0.95
N SER A 249 -12.59 -20.31 -1.58
CA SER A 249 -11.37 -20.89 -2.18
C SER A 249 -10.78 -20.12 -3.37
N MET A 250 -11.30 -18.94 -3.71
CA MET A 250 -10.84 -18.12 -4.85
C MET A 250 -9.68 -17.17 -4.50
N VAL A 251 -9.50 -16.80 -3.23
CA VAL A 251 -8.49 -15.81 -2.83
C VAL A 251 -7.06 -16.37 -2.90
N ASP A 252 -6.90 -17.69 -2.71
CA ASP A 252 -5.59 -18.37 -2.76
C ASP A 252 -4.94 -18.33 -4.15
N ALA A 253 -5.73 -18.26 -5.23
CA ALA A 253 -5.21 -18.23 -6.59
C ALA A 253 -4.72 -16.82 -6.99
N ALA A 254 -5.45 -15.77 -6.62
CA ALA A 254 -5.11 -14.39 -6.94
C ALA A 254 -3.83 -13.92 -6.21
N PHE A 255 -3.61 -14.38 -4.97
CA PHE A 255 -2.41 -14.02 -4.21
C PHE A 255 -1.14 -14.70 -4.75
N ARG A 256 -1.25 -15.93 -5.27
CA ARG A 256 -0.11 -16.61 -5.92
C ARG A 256 0.30 -15.95 -7.24
N ALA A 257 -0.63 -15.33 -7.96
CA ALA A 257 -0.34 -14.62 -9.21
C ALA A 257 0.32 -13.25 -9.00
N ALA A 258 0.08 -12.58 -7.86
CA ALA A 258 0.62 -11.25 -7.56
C ALA A 258 2.05 -11.26 -6.97
N CYS A 259 2.59 -12.43 -6.62
CA CYS A 259 3.92 -12.59 -6.00
C CYS A 259 4.96 -13.27 -6.90
N VAL A 260 4.68 -13.40 -8.20
CA VAL A 260 5.64 -13.82 -9.24
C VAL A 260 6.09 -12.59 -10.01
#